data_AF-A0A1Q3HT78-F1
#
_entry.id   AF-A0A1Q3HT78-F1
#
_cell.length_a   1.000
_cell.length_b   1.000
_cell.length_c   1.000
_cell.angle_alpha   90.00
_cell.angle_beta   90.00
_cell.angle_gamma   90.00
#
_symmetry.space_group_name_H-M   'P 1'
#
loop_
_entity.id
_entity.type
_entity.pdbx_description
1 polymer ?
#
loop_
_entity_poly.entity_id
_entity_poly.type
_entity_poly.pdbx_seq_one_letter_code
_entity_poly.pdbx_strand_id
1 'polypeptide(L)'
;MTTVLYLVAVSIVLFRAHRLNPMRVAQRFFSNAGFTRAERISRNLLSLSSEHKERRAYALLWQEERTFVPLKSPSTIYVLYADHVPEGARDQLRNKLSCDVILLSTPTLAIALSEGTSASVLREAEDRFATRVDPYDEAKPVDDPAWFHGRVDLLDRLAMALKQGQHVGLFGLRKVGKTSLLKQLRNRAQDTPVVEIDCQSYEPVAIDYLQRILAKLRMELERLRLQELPPPRKVSSARDFHESVLELHQHWVRSGRASPFFVLLDEIDKFFVDRRRENSARILAEYVQLLRPLRALAQESNCLSVLVTTYRAEVNRQNVLMPSVGENPMFMSFQEYFLGALSAAETRAMVEKIGAWRDIRWEPAALEELHAYCGGHPFLTRILASDACEGGRSRWVTLDKVRDVTRAIQSNFPKHRIGQYYKESIWQELREDEREALLLIASQESGLQETALPDPLKEALTQIELYGLIRRNEGGMLMIAARLLSQWVNQEEYE
;
A
#
# COMPACT_ATOMS: atom_id res chain seq x y z
N MET A 1 -20.67 30.06 22.01
CA MET A 1 -20.65 29.87 20.54
C MET A 1 -19.46 30.57 19.87
N THR A 2 -19.14 31.81 20.25
CA THR A 2 -18.03 32.60 19.70
C THR A 2 -16.63 32.02 19.94
N THR A 3 -16.38 31.39 21.10
CA THR A 3 -15.06 30.78 21.41
C THR A 3 -14.78 29.51 20.60
N VAL A 4 -15.82 28.71 20.31
CA VAL A 4 -15.71 27.51 19.47
C VAL A 4 -15.48 27.92 18.00
N LEU A 5 -16.17 28.96 17.53
CA LEU A 5 -15.93 29.51 16.19
C LEU A 5 -14.51 30.07 16.04
N TYR A 6 -13.98 30.73 17.09
CA TYR A 6 -12.63 31.28 17.09
C TYR A 6 -11.56 30.19 17.13
N LEU A 7 -11.75 29.12 17.92
CA LEU A 7 -10.85 27.96 17.94
C LEU A 7 -10.87 27.17 16.63
N VAL A 8 -12.03 27.04 15.97
CA VAL A 8 -12.14 26.42 14.64
C VAL A 8 -11.49 27.31 13.58
N ALA A 9 -11.70 28.63 13.61
CA ALA A 9 -11.10 29.56 12.66
C ALA A 9 -9.57 29.67 12.85
N VAL A 10 -9.08 29.74 14.09
CA VAL A 10 -7.64 29.76 14.41
C VAL A 10 -7.00 28.41 14.08
N SER A 11 -7.69 27.29 14.34
CA SER A 11 -7.25 25.97 13.87
C SER A 11 -7.16 25.92 12.36
N ILE A 12 -8.17 26.38 11.61
CA ILE A 12 -8.15 26.41 10.14
C ILE A 12 -7.07 27.35 9.58
N VAL A 13 -6.82 28.49 10.23
CA VAL A 13 -5.79 29.46 9.83
C VAL A 13 -4.37 28.95 10.16
N LEU A 14 -4.17 28.33 11.33
CA LEU A 14 -2.90 27.66 11.68
C LEU A 14 -2.67 26.39 10.84
N PHE A 15 -3.74 25.66 10.50
CA PHE A 15 -3.73 24.48 9.63
C PHE A 15 -3.41 24.86 8.18
N ARG A 16 -3.90 26.01 7.69
CA ARG A 16 -3.45 26.61 6.42
C ARG A 16 -2.00 27.12 6.50
N ALA A 17 -1.55 27.63 7.65
CA ALA A 17 -0.20 28.15 7.85
C ALA A 17 0.88 27.06 8.00
N HIS A 18 0.52 25.78 8.13
CA HIS A 18 1.45 24.66 8.28
C HIS A 18 1.56 23.70 7.10
N ARG A 19 0.88 23.98 5.97
CA ARG A 19 1.28 23.35 4.71
C ARG A 19 2.67 23.86 4.33
N LEU A 20 3.67 22.98 4.42
CA LEU A 20 5.01 23.22 3.90
C LEU A 20 4.90 23.81 2.49
N ASN A 21 5.53 24.97 2.24
CA ASN A 21 5.55 25.55 0.89
C ASN A 21 6.12 24.50 -0.08
N PRO A 22 5.32 23.94 -1.00
CA PRO A 22 5.73 22.76 -1.77
C PRO A 22 7.00 22.99 -2.59
N MET A 23 7.21 24.23 -3.04
CA MET A 23 8.41 24.61 -3.78
C MET A 23 9.65 24.65 -2.91
N ARG A 24 9.54 25.03 -1.64
CA ARG A 24 10.67 24.97 -0.70
C ARG A 24 11.05 23.53 -0.36
N VAL A 25 10.05 22.65 -0.21
CA VAL A 25 10.27 21.21 -0.02
C VAL A 25 11.00 20.65 -1.22
N ALA A 26 10.49 20.90 -2.43
CA ALA A 26 11.10 20.45 -3.66
C ALA A 26 12.55 20.95 -3.81
N GLN A 27 12.80 22.23 -3.56
CA GLN A 27 14.14 22.81 -3.68
C GLN A 27 15.15 22.10 -2.76
N ARG A 28 14.79 21.86 -1.50
CA ARG A 28 15.63 21.10 -0.56
C ARG A 28 15.79 19.65 -0.99
N PHE A 29 14.72 19.00 -1.40
CA PHE A 29 14.72 17.61 -1.84
C PHE A 29 15.70 17.41 -3.01
N PHE A 30 15.58 18.20 -4.08
CA PHE A 30 16.44 18.06 -5.25
C PHE A 30 17.91 18.38 -4.93
N SER A 31 18.16 19.36 -4.06
CA SER A 31 19.53 19.64 -3.60
C SER A 31 20.13 18.45 -2.85
N ASN A 32 19.38 17.85 -1.91
CA ASN A 32 19.80 16.65 -1.19
C ASN A 32 19.87 15.39 -2.08
N ALA A 33 19.18 15.40 -3.22
CA ALA A 33 19.16 14.30 -4.18
C ALA A 33 20.30 14.36 -5.22
N GLY A 34 21.19 15.35 -5.14
CA GLY A 34 22.40 15.44 -5.97
C GLY A 34 22.36 16.48 -7.11
N PHE A 35 21.37 17.38 -7.14
CA PHE A 35 21.43 18.56 -8.00
C PHE A 35 22.28 19.64 -7.34
N THR A 36 23.31 20.13 -8.04
CA THR A 36 24.22 21.17 -7.53
C THR A 36 23.55 22.54 -7.44
N ARG A 37 22.51 22.79 -8.25
CA ARG A 37 21.69 24.00 -8.18
C ARG A 37 20.21 23.67 -8.40
N ALA A 38 19.37 24.11 -7.47
CA ALA A 38 17.91 24.11 -7.61
C ALA A 38 17.40 25.54 -7.45
N GLU A 39 17.20 26.24 -8.57
CA GLU A 39 16.86 27.68 -8.58
C GLU A 39 15.40 27.92 -8.88
N ARG A 40 14.78 28.79 -8.11
CA ARG A 40 13.39 29.18 -8.35
C ARG A 40 13.31 30.20 -9.48
N ILE A 41 12.77 29.78 -10.64
CA ILE A 41 12.54 30.66 -11.79
C ILE A 41 11.23 31.43 -11.63
N SER A 42 10.20 30.78 -11.08
CA SER A 42 8.88 31.39 -10.88
C SER A 42 8.19 30.88 -9.62
N ARG A 43 6.95 31.32 -9.36
CA ARG A 43 6.17 30.83 -8.21
C ARG A 43 6.03 29.30 -8.22
N ASN A 44 5.98 28.67 -9.39
CA ASN A 44 5.69 27.24 -9.54
C ASN A 44 6.80 26.45 -10.28
N LEU A 45 7.95 27.06 -10.58
CA LEU A 45 8.99 26.43 -11.40
C LEU A 45 10.38 26.52 -10.75
N LEU A 46 11.07 25.38 -10.68
CA LEU A 46 12.50 25.28 -10.39
C LEU A 46 13.28 24.88 -11.64
N SER A 47 14.43 25.52 -11.86
CA SER A 47 15.50 25.01 -12.72
C SER A 47 16.38 24.09 -11.90
N LEU A 48 16.70 22.91 -12.43
CA LEU A 48 17.59 21.95 -11.80
C LEU A 48 18.82 21.73 -12.69
N SER A 49 20.02 21.93 -12.12
CA SER A 49 21.29 21.65 -12.78
C SER A 49 22.17 20.77 -11.90
N SER A 50 22.93 19.87 -12.52
CA SER A 50 23.90 19.01 -11.87
C SER A 50 25.21 19.07 -12.64
N GLU A 51 26.34 19.02 -11.93
CA GLU A 51 27.69 18.98 -12.55
C GLU A 51 27.93 17.69 -13.34
N HIS A 52 27.20 16.61 -13.02
CA HIS A 52 27.36 15.29 -13.65
C HIS A 52 26.24 14.92 -14.65
N LYS A 53 25.14 15.68 -14.69
CA LYS A 53 24.08 15.49 -15.69
C LYS A 53 24.12 16.66 -16.67
N GLU A 54 24.57 16.45 -17.91
CA GLU A 54 24.51 17.44 -19.01
C GLU A 54 23.07 17.91 -19.36
N ARG A 55 22.07 17.28 -18.75
CA ARG A 55 20.66 17.37 -19.07
C ARG A 55 19.93 18.40 -18.18
N ARG A 56 19.31 19.41 -18.80
CA ARG A 56 18.48 20.43 -18.11
C ARG A 56 17.17 19.81 -17.65
N ALA A 57 16.95 19.79 -16.34
CA ALA A 57 15.71 19.33 -15.74
C ALA A 57 14.97 20.47 -15.04
N TYR A 58 13.65 20.33 -14.90
CA TYR A 58 12.81 21.32 -14.23
C TYR A 58 11.85 20.65 -13.26
N ALA A 59 11.54 21.31 -12.15
CA ALA A 59 10.45 20.89 -11.27
C ALA A 59 9.30 21.90 -11.34
N LEU A 60 8.12 21.43 -11.77
CA LEU A 60 6.93 22.24 -12.00
C LEU A 60 5.85 21.85 -10.99
N LEU A 61 5.47 22.75 -10.09
CA LEU A 61 4.28 22.58 -9.26
C LEU A 61 3.03 22.73 -10.12
N TRP A 62 2.26 21.65 -10.24
CA TRP A 62 1.06 21.62 -11.04
C TRP A 62 -0.07 22.42 -10.40
N GLN A 63 -0.66 23.32 -11.17
CA GLN A 63 -1.87 24.09 -10.84
C GLN A 63 -2.78 24.11 -12.07
N GLU A 64 -4.10 23.94 -11.86
CA GLU A 64 -5.09 23.85 -12.95
C GLU A 64 -5.15 25.14 -13.79
N GLU A 65 -4.85 26.30 -13.19
CA GLU A 65 -4.78 27.59 -13.87
C GLU A 65 -3.44 27.79 -14.59
N ARG A 66 -3.51 27.78 -15.92
CA ARG A 66 -2.38 27.67 -16.83
C ARG A 66 -1.64 28.99 -17.02
N THR A 67 -0.33 28.98 -16.75
CA THR A 67 0.65 29.74 -17.53
C THR A 67 1.86 28.86 -17.77
N PHE A 68 1.95 28.30 -18.98
CA PHE A 68 3.09 27.48 -19.37
C PHE A 68 4.27 28.41 -19.69
N VAL A 69 5.31 28.38 -18.85
CA VAL A 69 6.55 29.13 -19.11
C VAL A 69 7.32 28.37 -20.19
N PRO A 70 7.74 29.00 -21.30
CA PRO A 70 8.54 28.33 -22.32
C PRO A 70 9.84 27.81 -21.71
N LEU A 71 9.97 26.49 -21.62
CA LEU A 71 11.17 25.82 -21.12
C LEU A 71 12.16 25.61 -22.27
N LYS A 72 13.44 25.93 -22.05
CA LYS A 72 14.49 25.65 -23.03
C LYS A 72 14.80 24.16 -23.04
N SER A 73 14.21 23.43 -24.01
CA SER A 73 14.49 22.02 -24.34
C SER A 73 14.79 21.13 -23.13
N PRO A 74 13.80 20.94 -22.22
CA PRO A 74 14.00 20.10 -21.05
C PRO A 74 14.24 18.65 -21.46
N SER A 75 15.20 17.98 -20.83
CA SER A 75 15.27 16.51 -20.94
C SER A 75 14.20 15.85 -20.08
N THR A 76 13.92 16.44 -18.93
CA THR A 76 13.07 15.85 -17.88
C THR A 76 12.33 16.95 -17.14
N ILE A 77 11.04 16.72 -16.89
CA ILE A 77 10.20 17.57 -16.06
C ILE A 77 9.65 16.74 -14.91
N TYR A 78 9.96 17.15 -13.69
CA TYR A 78 9.32 16.64 -12.49
C TYR A 78 8.06 17.47 -12.21
N VAL A 79 6.89 16.89 -12.41
CA VAL A 79 5.62 17.53 -12.10
C VAL A 79 5.28 17.23 -10.65
N LEU A 80 5.25 18.29 -9.84
CA LEU A 80 4.98 18.22 -8.41
C LEU A 80 3.49 18.40 -8.15
N TYR A 81 2.91 17.58 -7.29
CA TYR A 81 1.51 17.68 -6.90
C TYR A 81 1.30 17.42 -5.41
N ALA A 82 0.29 18.05 -4.81
CA ALA A 82 0.07 18.02 -3.36
C ALA A 82 -1.04 17.05 -2.93
N ASP A 83 -2.23 17.19 -3.52
CA ASP A 83 -3.43 16.48 -3.06
C ASP A 83 -3.94 15.49 -4.12
N HIS A 84 -4.10 15.94 -5.37
CA HIS A 84 -4.62 15.13 -6.47
C HIS A 84 -3.57 14.94 -7.56
N VAL A 85 -3.50 13.71 -8.06
CA VAL A 85 -2.64 13.36 -9.19
C VAL A 85 -3.13 14.11 -10.42
N PRO A 86 -2.27 14.88 -11.11
CA PRO A 86 -2.71 15.70 -12.22
C PRO A 86 -2.95 14.84 -13.47
N GLU A 87 -4.21 14.46 -13.70
CA GLU A 87 -4.61 13.63 -14.83
C GLU A 87 -4.29 14.30 -16.16
N GLY A 88 -3.70 13.55 -17.09
CA GLY A 88 -3.29 14.05 -18.41
C GLY A 88 -2.10 15.01 -18.43
N ALA A 89 -1.54 15.43 -17.29
CA ALA A 89 -0.37 16.31 -17.26
C ALA A 89 0.85 15.69 -17.97
N ARG A 90 1.04 14.38 -17.80
CA ARG A 90 2.09 13.63 -18.51
C ARG A 90 1.91 13.75 -20.02
N ASP A 91 0.74 13.38 -20.55
CA ASP A 91 0.49 13.37 -21.99
C ASP A 91 0.57 14.79 -22.58
N GLN A 92 0.00 15.76 -21.88
CA GLN A 92 0.05 17.17 -22.29
C GLN A 92 1.49 17.69 -22.40
N LEU A 93 2.35 17.37 -21.44
CA LEU A 93 3.74 17.84 -21.42
C LEU A 93 4.62 17.05 -22.38
N ARG A 94 4.47 15.73 -22.45
CA ARG A 94 5.20 14.88 -23.40
C ARG A 94 4.90 15.28 -24.84
N ASN A 95 3.63 15.50 -25.19
CA ASN A 95 3.22 15.89 -26.53
C ASN A 95 3.72 17.29 -26.92
N LYS A 96 3.86 18.21 -25.96
CA LYS A 96 4.30 19.58 -26.24
C LYS A 96 5.82 19.76 -26.24
N LEU A 97 6.55 18.98 -25.44
CA LEU A 97 7.96 19.26 -25.12
C LEU A 97 8.91 18.12 -25.47
N SER A 98 8.37 16.96 -25.86
CA SER A 98 9.16 15.77 -26.23
C SER A 98 10.22 15.42 -25.18
N CYS A 99 9.83 15.48 -23.89
CA CYS A 99 10.70 15.22 -22.75
C CYS A 99 10.14 14.13 -21.84
N ASP A 100 10.98 13.61 -20.94
CA ASP A 100 10.51 12.72 -19.87
C ASP A 100 9.68 13.52 -18.85
N VAL A 101 8.56 12.96 -18.41
CA VAL A 101 7.68 13.60 -17.42
C VAL A 101 7.45 12.66 -16.26
N ILE A 102 8.01 13.03 -15.10
CA ILE A 102 7.97 12.25 -13.87
C ILE A 102 7.05 12.96 -12.89
N LEU A 103 6.02 12.28 -12.36
CA LEU A 103 5.17 12.87 -11.33
C LEU A 103 5.81 12.61 -9.97
N LEU A 104 5.88 13.62 -9.11
CA LEU A 104 6.37 13.50 -7.75
C LEU A 104 5.37 14.13 -6.78
N SER A 105 4.90 13.32 -5.85
CA SER A 105 4.07 13.76 -4.73
C SER A 105 4.91 14.61 -3.78
N THR A 106 4.53 15.87 -3.55
CA THR A 106 5.18 16.75 -2.58
C THR A 106 5.17 16.19 -1.15
N PRO A 107 4.13 15.45 -0.72
CA PRO A 107 4.17 14.63 0.50
C PRO A 107 5.35 13.65 0.56
N THR A 108 5.56 12.88 -0.51
CA THR A 108 6.65 11.90 -0.60
C THR A 108 8.02 12.59 -0.52
N LEU A 109 8.17 13.78 -1.13
CA LEU A 109 9.40 14.57 -1.02
C LEU A 109 9.68 15.01 0.42
N ALA A 110 8.65 15.39 1.17
CA ALA A 110 8.80 15.80 2.56
C ALA A 110 9.22 14.62 3.46
N ILE A 111 8.63 13.45 3.26
CA ILE A 111 9.02 12.20 3.95
C ILE A 111 10.48 11.84 3.64
N ALA A 112 10.86 11.87 2.37
CA ALA A 112 12.22 11.55 1.94
C ALA A 112 13.28 12.52 2.48
N LEU A 113 12.90 13.77 2.75
CA LEU A 113 13.76 14.75 3.40
C LEU A 113 13.97 14.45 4.88
N SER A 114 12.91 14.08 5.62
CA SER A 114 13.03 13.74 7.04
C SER A 114 13.79 12.44 7.26
N GLU A 115 13.67 11.48 6.35
CA GLU A 115 14.35 10.18 6.46
C GLU A 115 15.77 10.21 5.89
N GLY A 116 16.20 11.31 5.26
CA GLY A 116 17.53 11.39 4.61
C GLY A 116 17.65 10.51 3.36
N THR A 117 16.54 10.11 2.74
CA THR A 117 16.47 9.16 1.62
C THR A 117 16.27 9.82 0.26
N SER A 118 16.39 11.15 0.17
CA SER A 118 16.05 11.96 -1.03
C SER A 118 16.70 11.45 -2.32
N ALA A 119 18.01 11.14 -2.31
CA ALA A 119 18.71 10.62 -3.48
C ALA A 119 18.20 9.23 -3.92
N SER A 120 17.85 8.35 -2.96
CA SER A 120 17.29 7.04 -3.27
C SER A 120 15.90 7.14 -3.87
N VAL A 121 15.04 7.99 -3.30
CA VAL A 121 13.67 8.23 -3.78
C VAL A 121 13.68 8.83 -5.18
N LEU A 122 14.56 9.80 -5.45
CA LEU A 122 14.69 10.36 -6.79
C LEU A 122 15.19 9.33 -7.80
N ARG A 123 16.24 8.57 -7.47
CA ARG A 123 16.75 7.50 -8.36
C ARG A 123 15.68 6.48 -8.66
N GLU A 124 14.92 6.03 -7.67
CA GLU A 124 13.82 5.09 -7.89
C GLU A 124 12.72 5.68 -8.78
N ALA A 125 12.39 6.95 -8.59
CA ALA A 125 11.45 7.66 -9.44
C ALA A 125 11.98 7.80 -10.88
N GLU A 126 13.28 8.02 -11.09
CA GLU A 126 13.90 8.14 -12.41
C GLU A 126 14.09 6.80 -13.13
N ASP A 127 14.57 5.78 -12.41
CA ASP A 127 14.86 4.43 -12.94
C ASP A 127 13.63 3.82 -13.59
N ARG A 128 12.46 4.02 -12.97
CA ARG A 128 11.19 3.63 -13.57
C ARG A 128 11.11 4.15 -15.01
N PHE A 129 11.38 5.41 -15.27
CA PHE A 129 11.23 6.04 -16.59
C PHE A 129 12.39 5.79 -17.53
N ALA A 130 13.62 5.80 -17.03
CA ALA A 130 14.81 5.76 -17.87
C ALA A 130 15.15 4.35 -18.39
N THR A 131 14.97 3.31 -17.58
CA THR A 131 15.56 1.98 -17.87
C THR A 131 14.54 0.86 -18.10
N ARG A 132 13.34 0.96 -17.53
CA ARG A 132 12.37 -0.15 -17.58
C ARG A 132 11.55 -0.21 -18.85
N VAL A 133 11.83 -1.17 -19.73
CA VAL A 133 11.06 -1.40 -20.97
C VAL A 133 9.64 -1.86 -20.67
N ASP A 134 9.47 -2.77 -19.70
CA ASP A 134 8.17 -3.28 -19.26
C ASP A 134 7.58 -2.41 -18.13
N PRO A 135 6.40 -1.80 -18.32
CA PRO A 135 5.77 -1.02 -17.27
C PRO A 135 5.02 -1.85 -16.23
N TYR A 136 4.65 -3.09 -16.53
CA TYR A 136 3.87 -3.96 -15.64
C TYR A 136 4.74 -4.81 -14.72
N ASP A 137 5.97 -5.14 -15.10
CA ASP A 137 6.91 -5.94 -14.29
C ASP A 137 7.51 -5.14 -13.11
N GLU A 138 6.68 -4.93 -12.08
CA GLU A 138 7.09 -4.35 -10.80
C GLU A 138 6.58 -5.19 -9.64
N ALA A 139 7.52 -5.76 -8.89
CA ALA A 139 7.21 -6.56 -7.70
C ALA A 139 7.07 -5.72 -6.42
N LYS A 140 7.45 -4.44 -6.47
CA LYS A 140 7.45 -3.53 -5.31
C LYS A 140 6.04 -2.97 -5.04
N PRO A 141 5.68 -2.71 -3.76
CA PRO A 141 4.43 -2.04 -3.44
C PRO A 141 4.37 -0.63 -4.05
N VAL A 142 3.20 -0.29 -4.58
CA VAL A 142 2.94 1.01 -5.21
C VAL A 142 2.99 2.12 -4.17
N ASP A 143 3.98 2.98 -4.31
CA ASP A 143 4.24 4.14 -3.46
C ASP A 143 3.69 5.44 -4.06
N ASP A 144 3.70 5.58 -5.38
CA ASP A 144 3.16 6.73 -6.10
C ASP A 144 1.61 6.70 -6.10
N PRO A 145 0.94 7.70 -5.48
CA PRO A 145 -0.52 7.83 -5.56
C PRO A 145 -1.08 7.78 -6.98
N ALA A 146 -0.31 8.22 -7.98
CA ALA A 146 -0.72 8.18 -9.39
C ALA A 146 -0.98 6.76 -9.93
N TRP A 147 -0.36 5.77 -9.30
CA TRP A 147 -0.41 4.37 -9.70
C TRP A 147 -1.24 3.52 -8.75
N PHE A 148 -1.82 4.16 -7.73
CA PHE A 148 -2.76 3.52 -6.84
C PHE A 148 -4.15 3.58 -7.45
N HIS A 149 -4.75 2.41 -7.69
CA HIS A 149 -6.02 2.28 -8.40
C HIS A 149 -7.05 1.57 -7.55
N GLY A 150 -8.27 2.11 -7.61
CA GLY A 150 -9.36 1.66 -6.77
C GLY A 150 -9.17 2.01 -5.30
N ARG A 151 -10.08 1.51 -4.45
CA ARG A 151 -9.93 1.49 -2.97
C ARG A 151 -9.80 2.86 -2.30
N VAL A 152 -10.17 3.95 -2.98
CA VAL A 152 -10.16 5.32 -2.41
C VAL A 152 -11.14 5.40 -1.22
N ASP A 153 -12.34 4.85 -1.37
CA ASP A 153 -13.33 4.81 -0.29
C ASP A 153 -12.85 4.00 0.91
N LEU A 154 -12.11 2.92 0.67
CA LEU A 154 -11.48 2.15 1.75
C LEU A 154 -10.41 3.00 2.44
N LEU A 155 -9.52 3.64 1.67
CA LEU A 155 -8.48 4.51 2.21
C LEU A 155 -9.05 5.61 3.11
N ASP A 156 -10.14 6.24 2.68
CA ASP A 156 -10.83 7.29 3.46
C ASP A 156 -11.46 6.73 4.74
N ARG A 157 -12.08 5.55 4.67
CA ARG A 157 -12.62 4.87 5.87
C ARG A 157 -11.52 4.49 6.86
N LEU A 158 -10.40 3.95 6.39
CA LEU A 158 -9.26 3.59 7.24
C LEU A 158 -8.69 4.84 7.93
N ALA A 159 -8.48 5.93 7.17
CA ALA A 159 -7.98 7.18 7.71
C ALA A 159 -8.94 7.77 8.76
N MET A 160 -10.24 7.74 8.50
CA MET A 160 -11.25 8.24 9.44
C MET A 160 -11.30 7.40 10.72
N ALA A 161 -11.30 6.06 10.61
CA ALA A 161 -11.31 5.16 11.76
C ALA A 161 -10.09 5.40 12.67
N LEU A 162 -8.89 5.49 12.10
CA LEU A 162 -7.68 5.79 12.87
C LEU A 162 -7.71 7.18 13.52
N LYS A 163 -8.21 8.22 12.81
CA LYS A 163 -8.36 9.56 13.41
C LYS A 163 -9.32 9.57 14.60
N GLN A 164 -10.28 8.63 14.65
CA GLN A 164 -11.24 8.46 15.74
C GLN A 164 -10.73 7.60 16.90
N GLY A 165 -9.45 7.20 16.89
CA GLY A 165 -8.90 6.36 17.97
C GLY A 165 -9.12 4.85 17.76
N GLN A 166 -9.76 4.43 16.67
CA GLN A 166 -10.11 3.02 16.45
C GLN A 166 -8.91 2.24 15.93
N HIS A 167 -8.69 1.03 16.45
CA HIS A 167 -7.74 0.10 15.86
C HIS A 167 -8.34 -0.53 14.59
N VAL A 168 -7.48 -0.82 13.61
CA VAL A 168 -7.87 -1.32 12.30
C VAL A 168 -7.11 -2.60 11.96
N GLY A 169 -7.82 -3.60 11.47
CA GLY A 169 -7.25 -4.83 10.93
C GLY A 169 -7.49 -4.88 9.42
N LEU A 170 -6.43 -4.85 8.63
CA LEU A 170 -6.50 -4.94 7.17
C LEU A 170 -6.04 -6.33 6.71
N PHE A 171 -6.99 -7.14 6.26
CA PHE A 171 -6.79 -8.55 5.93
C PHE A 171 -6.87 -8.81 4.44
N GLY A 172 -6.22 -9.87 3.96
CA GLY A 172 -6.30 -10.31 2.57
C GLY A 172 -5.02 -10.95 2.07
N LEU A 173 -5.08 -11.60 0.92
CA LEU A 173 -3.97 -12.39 0.39
C LEU A 173 -2.68 -11.59 0.19
N ARG A 174 -1.56 -12.30 0.09
CA ARG A 174 -0.28 -11.68 -0.27
C ARG A 174 -0.41 -11.01 -1.64
N LYS A 175 0.40 -9.98 -1.91
CA LYS A 175 0.40 -9.26 -3.21
C LYS A 175 -0.95 -8.68 -3.68
N VAL A 176 -2.00 -8.69 -2.85
CA VAL A 176 -3.28 -8.03 -3.15
C VAL A 176 -3.19 -6.50 -3.02
N GLY A 177 -2.11 -5.97 -2.42
CA GLY A 177 -1.83 -4.53 -2.34
C GLY A 177 -2.03 -3.88 -0.96
N LYS A 178 -1.93 -4.65 0.13
CA LYS A 178 -2.01 -4.14 1.51
C LYS A 178 -0.93 -3.08 1.79
N THR A 179 0.35 -3.41 1.58
CA THR A 179 1.47 -2.46 1.73
C THR A 179 1.32 -1.22 0.85
N SER A 180 0.84 -1.37 -0.41
CA SER A 180 0.56 -0.22 -1.27
C SER A 180 -0.51 0.70 -0.66
N LEU A 181 -1.58 0.14 -0.08
CA LEU A 181 -2.63 0.89 0.60
C LEU A 181 -2.09 1.62 1.85
N LEU A 182 -1.21 0.99 2.64
CA LEU A 182 -0.57 1.64 3.79
C LEU A 182 0.29 2.84 3.39
N LYS A 183 1.08 2.71 2.32
CA LYS A 183 1.87 3.84 1.79
C LYS A 183 0.97 5.01 1.39
N GLN A 184 -0.18 4.73 0.76
CA GLN A 184 -1.14 5.77 0.44
C GLN A 184 -1.81 6.39 1.68
N LEU A 185 -2.05 5.58 2.71
CA LEU A 185 -2.60 6.06 3.97
C LEU A 185 -1.65 7.02 4.66
N ARG A 186 -0.34 6.68 4.70
CA ARG A 186 0.72 7.58 5.19
C ARG A 186 0.78 8.87 4.38
N ASN A 187 0.72 8.78 3.04
CA ASN A 187 0.68 9.96 2.18
C ASN A 187 -0.55 10.85 2.45
N ARG A 188 -1.69 10.28 2.84
CA ARG A 188 -2.92 11.05 3.14
C ARG A 188 -2.94 11.63 4.55
N ALA A 189 -2.25 11.01 5.50
CA ALA A 189 -2.15 11.42 6.91
C ALA A 189 -0.90 12.28 7.21
N GLN A 190 -0.55 13.21 6.31
CA GLN A 190 0.66 14.04 6.44
C GLN A 190 0.73 14.92 7.68
N ASP A 191 -0.44 15.30 8.21
CA ASP A 191 -0.63 16.14 9.39
C ASP A 191 -0.69 15.33 10.70
N THR A 192 -0.55 14.01 10.62
CA THR A 192 -0.56 13.09 11.75
C THR A 192 0.81 12.38 11.84
N PRO A 193 1.37 12.15 13.04
CA PRO A 193 2.53 11.30 13.18
C PRO A 193 2.17 9.86 12.83
N VAL A 194 2.78 9.33 11.76
CA VAL A 194 2.52 7.97 11.26
C VAL A 194 3.81 7.16 11.29
N VAL A 195 3.82 6.13 12.13
CA VAL A 195 4.90 5.15 12.18
C VAL A 195 4.50 3.92 11.40
N GLU A 196 5.30 3.57 10.40
CA GLU A 196 5.16 2.34 9.63
C GLU A 196 6.30 1.38 9.96
N ILE A 197 5.98 0.14 10.33
CA ILE A 197 6.95 -0.93 10.60
C ILE A 197 6.60 -2.13 9.70
N ASP A 198 7.56 -2.56 8.89
CA ASP A 198 7.51 -3.86 8.22
C ASP A 198 7.94 -4.94 9.22
N CYS A 199 6.98 -5.76 9.66
CA CYS A 199 7.20 -6.84 10.62
C CYS A 199 7.89 -8.07 10.01
N GLN A 200 8.06 -8.15 8.69
CA GLN A 200 8.84 -9.22 8.07
C GLN A 200 10.34 -8.94 8.06
N SER A 201 10.75 -7.68 8.14
CA SER A 201 12.17 -7.31 8.04
C SER A 201 13.02 -7.69 9.26
N TYR A 202 12.42 -8.01 10.41
CA TYR A 202 13.15 -8.28 11.67
C TYR A 202 12.61 -9.50 12.42
N GLU A 203 13.41 -10.06 13.32
CA GLU A 203 12.97 -11.09 14.26
C GLU A 203 11.88 -10.57 15.20
N PRO A 204 10.85 -11.37 15.56
CA PRO A 204 9.69 -10.91 16.32
C PRO A 204 10.01 -10.73 17.81
N VAL A 205 10.85 -9.75 18.13
CA VAL A 205 11.27 -9.39 19.49
C VAL A 205 10.59 -8.09 19.89
N ALA A 206 9.65 -8.15 20.84
CA ALA A 206 8.75 -7.04 21.16
C ALA A 206 9.50 -5.75 21.52
N ILE A 207 10.53 -5.84 22.36
CA ILE A 207 11.26 -4.67 22.85
C ILE A 207 11.95 -3.90 21.72
N ASP A 208 12.45 -4.59 20.69
CA ASP A 208 13.09 -3.98 19.54
C ASP A 208 12.07 -3.19 18.70
N TYR A 209 10.85 -3.73 18.55
CA TYR A 209 9.77 -3.04 17.85
C TYR A 209 9.28 -1.83 18.62
N LEU A 210 9.10 -1.93 19.95
CA LEU A 210 8.74 -0.78 20.80
C LEU A 210 9.79 0.34 20.72
N GLN A 211 11.09 -0.01 20.76
CA GLN A 211 12.17 0.95 20.59
C GLN A 211 12.13 1.65 19.21
N ARG A 212 11.86 0.88 18.14
CA ARG A 212 11.73 1.42 16.77
C ARG A 212 10.52 2.32 16.63
N ILE A 213 9.38 1.94 17.21
CA ILE A 213 8.17 2.76 17.19
C ILE A 213 8.44 4.11 17.87
N LEU A 214 9.05 4.10 19.05
CA LEU A 214 9.39 5.34 19.77
C LEU A 214 10.35 6.23 18.96
N ALA A 215 11.38 5.64 18.36
CA ALA A 215 12.34 6.38 17.53
C ALA A 215 11.66 7.00 16.29
N LYS A 216 10.81 6.25 15.59
CA LYS A 216 10.08 6.74 14.41
C LYS A 216 9.03 7.79 14.77
N LEU A 217 8.33 7.65 15.91
CA LEU A 217 7.39 8.67 16.39
C LEU A 217 8.10 10.00 16.59
N ARG A 218 9.28 9.98 17.22
CA ARG A 218 10.10 11.18 17.37
C ARG A 218 10.46 11.81 16.02
N MET A 219 10.94 11.03 15.06
CA MET A 219 11.28 11.51 13.72
C MET A 219 10.07 12.16 13.02
N GLU A 220 8.88 11.58 13.15
CA GLU A 220 7.65 12.14 12.58
C GLU A 220 7.25 13.46 13.26
N LEU A 221 7.41 13.58 14.58
CA LEU A 221 7.15 14.84 15.28
C LEU A 221 8.16 15.93 14.88
N GLU A 222 9.44 15.58 14.71
CA GLU A 222 10.47 16.49 14.19
C GLU A 222 10.17 16.93 12.75
N ARG A 223 9.73 15.99 11.89
CA ARG A 223 9.24 16.30 10.52
C ARG A 223 8.08 17.31 10.55
N LEU A 224 7.20 17.18 11.53
CA LEU A 224 6.07 18.08 11.79
C LEU A 224 6.46 19.36 12.55
N ARG A 225 7.77 19.60 12.70
CA ARG A 225 8.39 20.80 13.27
C ARG A 225 8.03 21.05 14.73
N LEU A 226 7.77 20.00 15.50
CA LEU A 226 7.74 20.15 16.95
C LEU A 226 9.16 20.40 17.44
N GLN A 227 9.32 21.51 18.15
CA GLN A 227 10.56 21.86 18.82
C GLN A 227 10.55 21.33 20.25
N GLU A 228 11.73 21.21 20.86
CA GLU A 228 11.88 20.85 22.27
C GLU A 228 11.25 19.50 22.66
N LEU A 229 11.42 18.49 21.82
CA LEU A 229 11.04 17.12 22.19
C LEU A 229 11.96 16.61 23.32
N PRO A 230 11.42 15.82 24.26
CA PRO A 230 12.23 15.19 25.33
C PRO A 230 13.38 14.37 24.71
N PRO A 231 14.53 14.21 25.39
CA PRO A 231 15.68 13.50 24.83
C PRO A 231 15.35 12.04 24.48
N PRO A 232 16.01 11.43 23.48
CA PRO A 232 15.78 10.02 23.14
C PRO A 232 16.02 9.11 24.35
N ARG A 233 15.10 8.18 24.61
CA ARG A 233 15.22 7.19 25.68
C ARG A 233 15.35 5.79 25.10
N LYS A 234 16.13 4.95 25.80
CA LYS A 234 16.17 3.52 25.56
C LYS A 234 14.96 2.86 26.22
N VAL A 235 14.23 2.06 25.47
CA VAL A 235 13.10 1.27 25.96
C VAL A 235 13.66 -0.02 26.53
N SER A 236 13.56 -0.20 27.85
CA SER A 236 13.98 -1.44 28.53
C SER A 236 12.78 -2.23 29.08
N SER A 237 11.60 -1.60 29.12
CA SER A 237 10.35 -2.22 29.55
C SER A 237 9.14 -1.62 28.83
N ALA A 238 7.99 -2.29 28.93
CA ALA A 238 6.71 -1.78 28.44
C ALA A 238 6.31 -0.46 29.14
N ARG A 239 6.70 -0.28 30.41
CA ARG A 239 6.46 0.95 31.17
C ARG A 239 7.27 2.11 30.60
N ASP A 240 8.56 1.91 30.33
CA ASP A 240 9.42 2.95 29.75
C ASP A 240 8.88 3.42 28.40
N PHE A 241 8.41 2.47 27.58
CA PHE A 241 7.76 2.77 26.30
C PHE A 241 6.50 3.62 26.50
N HIS A 242 5.61 3.18 27.40
CA HIS A 242 4.36 3.85 27.67
C HIS A 242 4.59 5.31 28.13
N GLU A 243 5.43 5.52 29.15
CA GLU A 243 5.76 6.85 29.67
C GLU A 243 6.36 7.75 28.58
N SER A 244 7.26 7.21 27.75
CA SER A 244 7.90 7.97 26.67
C SER A 244 6.94 8.37 25.56
N VAL A 245 6.02 7.49 25.16
CA VAL A 245 5.01 7.80 24.13
C VAL A 245 4.02 8.85 24.66
N LEU A 246 3.58 8.74 25.91
CA LEU A 246 2.71 9.74 26.52
C LEU A 246 3.38 11.12 26.58
N GLU A 247 4.66 11.18 26.96
CA GLU A 247 5.41 12.43 26.99
C GLU A 247 5.45 13.08 25.60
N LEU A 248 5.76 12.30 24.54
CA LEU A 248 5.70 12.78 23.16
C LEU A 248 4.30 13.25 22.76
N HIS A 249 3.26 12.52 23.15
CA HIS A 249 1.87 12.90 22.87
C HIS A 249 1.44 14.17 23.61
N GLN A 250 1.92 14.41 24.84
CA GLN A 250 1.66 15.66 25.54
C GLN A 250 2.27 16.87 24.82
N HIS A 251 3.48 16.73 24.27
CA HIS A 251 4.09 17.76 23.42
C HIS A 251 3.27 17.98 22.14
N TRP A 252 2.77 16.91 21.53
CA TRP A 252 1.83 16.98 20.40
C TRP A 252 0.59 17.79 20.75
N VAL A 253 -0.03 17.50 21.90
CA VAL A 253 -1.24 18.19 22.35
C VAL A 253 -1.01 19.67 22.65
N ARG A 254 0.09 19.99 23.34
CA ARG A 254 0.49 21.39 23.63
C ARG A 254 0.76 22.20 22.38
N SER A 255 1.08 21.56 21.24
CA SER A 255 1.23 22.23 19.95
C SER A 255 -0.09 22.63 19.27
N GLY A 256 -1.23 22.45 19.94
CA GLY A 256 -2.56 22.78 19.43
C GLY A 256 -3.18 21.69 18.54
N ARG A 257 -2.64 20.47 18.60
CA ARG A 257 -3.08 19.31 17.81
C ARG A 257 -3.68 18.27 18.75
N ALA A 258 -4.59 17.41 18.29
CA ALA A 258 -5.28 16.49 19.20
C ALA A 258 -5.55 15.11 18.61
N SER A 259 -5.03 14.81 17.42
CA SER A 259 -5.20 13.51 16.79
C SER A 259 -4.30 12.45 17.44
N PRO A 260 -4.76 11.20 17.55
CA PRO A 260 -3.90 10.09 17.94
C PRO A 260 -2.76 9.91 16.93
N PHE A 261 -1.63 9.37 17.39
CA PHE A 261 -0.56 8.87 16.52
C PHE A 261 -0.99 7.59 15.81
N PHE A 262 -0.53 7.35 14.58
CA PHE A 262 -0.81 6.10 13.89
C PHE A 262 0.40 5.18 13.97
N VAL A 263 0.18 3.93 14.38
CA VAL A 263 1.17 2.86 14.35
C VAL A 263 0.68 1.79 13.38
N LEU A 264 1.30 1.72 12.22
CA LEU A 264 1.01 0.76 11.15
C LEU A 264 2.04 -0.38 11.23
N LEU A 265 1.57 -1.59 11.54
CA LEU A 265 2.35 -2.82 11.59
C LEU A 265 2.01 -3.67 10.36
N ASP A 266 2.86 -3.61 9.34
CA ASP A 266 2.67 -4.33 8.08
C ASP A 266 3.19 -5.76 8.19
N GLU A 267 2.40 -6.73 7.71
CA GLU A 267 2.68 -8.17 7.68
C GLU A 267 3.07 -8.73 9.06
N ILE A 268 2.19 -8.54 10.06
CA ILE A 268 2.38 -8.99 11.46
C ILE A 268 2.38 -10.52 11.63
N ASP A 269 2.29 -11.28 10.55
CA ASP A 269 2.24 -12.75 10.50
C ASP A 269 3.42 -13.43 11.23
N LYS A 270 4.59 -12.77 11.28
CA LYS A 270 5.74 -13.25 12.06
C LYS A 270 5.52 -13.25 13.57
N PHE A 271 4.66 -12.38 14.07
CA PHE A 271 4.28 -12.33 15.48
C PHE A 271 3.07 -13.21 15.77
N PHE A 272 2.11 -13.29 14.83
CA PHE A 272 0.89 -14.08 15.00
C PHE A 272 0.96 -15.39 14.21
N VAL A 273 1.74 -16.35 14.73
CA VAL A 273 1.99 -17.64 14.09
C VAL A 273 0.94 -18.70 14.44
N ASP A 274 0.80 -19.70 13.58
CA ASP A 274 -0.01 -20.90 13.86
C ASP A 274 0.52 -21.59 15.14
N ARG A 275 -0.39 -21.86 16.07
CA ARG A 275 -0.10 -22.46 17.38
C ARG A 275 0.48 -23.87 17.27
N ARG A 276 0.22 -24.58 16.17
CA ARG A 276 0.73 -25.93 15.91
C ARG A 276 2.22 -25.94 15.57
N ARG A 277 2.79 -24.79 15.21
CA ARG A 277 4.22 -24.68 14.91
C ARG A 277 5.06 -24.83 16.19
N GLU A 278 6.24 -25.41 16.03
CA GLU A 278 7.25 -25.42 17.09
C GLU A 278 7.62 -23.97 17.49
N ASN A 279 7.89 -23.74 18.77
CA ASN A 279 8.20 -22.41 19.35
C ASN A 279 7.08 -21.36 19.25
N SER A 280 5.86 -21.72 18.83
CA SER A 280 4.72 -20.81 18.72
C SER A 280 4.43 -20.06 20.03
N ALA A 281 4.53 -20.72 21.18
CA ALA A 281 4.30 -20.12 22.50
C ALA A 281 5.23 -18.93 22.77
N ARG A 282 6.52 -19.05 22.44
CA ARG A 282 7.51 -17.98 22.63
C ARG A 282 7.18 -16.79 21.73
N ILE A 283 6.90 -17.04 20.45
CA ILE A 283 6.60 -15.99 19.47
C ILE A 283 5.29 -15.27 19.82
N LEU A 284 4.26 -16.02 20.21
CA LEU A 284 2.98 -15.45 20.65
C LEU A 284 3.13 -14.66 21.96
N ALA A 285 4.04 -15.05 22.86
CA ALA A 285 4.36 -14.24 24.04
C ALA A 285 4.98 -12.89 23.66
N GLU A 286 5.84 -12.84 22.65
CA GLU A 286 6.37 -11.58 22.10
C GLU A 286 5.27 -10.74 21.44
N TYR A 287 4.34 -11.36 20.70
CA TYR A 287 3.16 -10.66 20.17
C TYR A 287 2.35 -9.98 21.29
N VAL A 288 2.12 -10.69 22.40
CA VAL A 288 1.43 -10.12 23.57
C VAL A 288 2.23 -8.97 24.18
N GLN A 289 3.55 -9.14 24.34
CA GLN A 289 4.43 -8.10 24.90
C GLN A 289 4.49 -6.84 24.02
N LEU A 290 4.34 -6.99 22.69
CA LEU A 290 4.30 -5.87 21.75
C LEU A 290 2.95 -5.14 21.77
N LEU A 291 1.83 -5.86 21.64
CA LEU A 291 0.51 -5.22 21.45
C LEU A 291 -0.15 -4.76 22.74
N ARG A 292 0.16 -5.38 23.89
CA ARG A 292 -0.41 -4.96 25.18
C ARG A 292 -0.12 -3.49 25.53
N PRO A 293 1.13 -2.98 25.48
CA PRO A 293 1.40 -1.57 25.75
C PRO A 293 0.77 -0.64 24.71
N LEU A 294 0.70 -1.03 23.44
CA LEU A 294 0.03 -0.25 22.39
C LEU A 294 -1.47 -0.11 22.66
N ARG A 295 -2.14 -1.21 23.04
CA ARG A 295 -3.55 -1.20 23.42
C ARG A 295 -3.79 -0.34 24.67
N ALA A 296 -2.94 -0.45 25.70
CA ALA A 296 -3.07 0.36 26.92
C ALA A 296 -3.00 1.85 26.60
N LEU A 297 -2.02 2.28 25.79
CA LEU A 297 -1.85 3.66 25.33
C LEU A 297 -3.08 4.19 24.55
N ALA A 298 -3.70 3.34 23.73
CA ALA A 298 -4.92 3.69 23.00
C ALA A 298 -6.15 3.79 23.92
N GLN A 299 -6.35 2.82 24.82
CA GLN A 299 -7.55 2.75 25.66
C GLN A 299 -7.54 3.78 26.81
N GLU A 300 -6.39 3.99 27.45
CA GLU A 300 -6.30 4.83 28.64
C GLU A 300 -6.10 6.31 28.29
N SER A 301 -5.43 6.59 27.17
CA SER A 301 -5.00 7.96 26.83
C SER A 301 -5.43 8.44 25.44
N ASN A 302 -6.06 7.57 24.63
CA ASN A 302 -6.42 7.85 23.23
C ASN A 302 -5.28 8.49 22.43
N CYS A 303 -4.03 8.12 22.76
CA CYS A 303 -2.84 8.79 22.23
C CYS A 303 -2.34 8.17 20.93
N LEU A 304 -2.80 6.96 20.60
CA LEU A 304 -2.48 6.28 19.36
C LEU A 304 -3.61 5.39 18.88
N SER A 305 -3.55 5.05 17.59
CA SER A 305 -4.34 4.02 16.95
C SER A 305 -3.41 3.07 16.21
N VAL A 306 -3.78 1.78 16.21
CA VAL A 306 -2.96 0.73 15.63
C VAL A 306 -3.67 0.18 14.40
N LEU A 307 -2.94 0.09 13.30
CA LEU A 307 -3.36 -0.68 12.13
C LEU A 307 -2.43 -1.88 11.98
N VAL A 308 -2.98 -3.08 11.87
CA VAL A 308 -2.21 -4.28 11.50
C VAL A 308 -2.60 -4.77 10.12
N THR A 309 -1.63 -5.30 9.37
CA THR A 309 -1.92 -6.09 8.17
C THR A 309 -1.47 -7.53 8.36
N THR A 310 -2.29 -8.45 7.87
CA THR A 310 -2.04 -9.90 7.89
C THR A 310 -2.89 -10.51 6.78
N TYR A 311 -2.65 -11.77 6.43
CA TYR A 311 -3.55 -12.48 5.52
C TYR A 311 -4.84 -12.94 6.21
N ARG A 312 -4.85 -13.08 7.54
CA ARG A 312 -5.90 -13.78 8.29
C ARG A 312 -6.44 -12.97 9.47
N ALA A 313 -7.77 -12.97 9.67
CA ALA A 313 -8.43 -12.16 10.71
C ALA A 313 -8.33 -12.75 12.13
N GLU A 314 -7.66 -13.89 12.29
CA GLU A 314 -7.49 -14.62 13.54
C GLU A 314 -6.82 -13.75 14.62
N VAL A 315 -5.98 -12.79 14.21
CA VAL A 315 -5.40 -11.77 15.11
C VAL A 315 -6.47 -10.98 15.90
N ASN A 316 -7.69 -10.87 15.36
CA ASN A 316 -8.83 -10.21 16.00
C ASN A 316 -9.88 -11.19 16.54
N ARG A 317 -9.98 -12.40 15.99
CA ARG A 317 -11.07 -13.35 16.27
C ARG A 317 -10.70 -14.44 17.28
N GLN A 318 -9.44 -14.52 17.67
CA GLN A 318 -8.92 -15.57 18.53
C GLN A 318 -8.65 -15.05 19.95
N ASN A 319 -9.49 -15.42 20.94
CA ASN A 319 -9.35 -14.92 22.31
C ASN A 319 -8.15 -15.54 23.07
N VAL A 320 -8.18 -16.85 23.37
CA VAL A 320 -7.11 -17.50 24.15
C VAL A 320 -6.03 -17.98 23.20
N LEU A 321 -4.83 -17.40 23.20
CA LEU A 321 -3.74 -17.78 22.26
C LEU A 321 -3.23 -19.20 22.54
N MET A 322 -2.77 -19.45 23.76
CA MET A 322 -2.34 -20.76 24.25
C MET A 322 -2.48 -20.76 25.78
N PRO A 323 -2.68 -21.91 26.44
CA PRO A 323 -2.71 -21.98 27.90
C PRO A 323 -1.45 -21.37 28.57
N SER A 324 -0.28 -21.55 27.95
CA SER A 324 1.01 -21.03 28.45
C SER A 324 1.27 -19.55 28.16
N VAL A 325 0.48 -18.94 27.27
CA VAL A 325 0.66 -17.53 26.84
C VAL A 325 -0.44 -16.63 27.39
N GLY A 326 -1.68 -17.15 27.48
CA GLY A 326 -2.85 -16.43 27.92
C GLY A 326 -3.68 -15.83 26.78
N GLU A 327 -4.35 -14.72 27.06
CA GLU A 327 -5.29 -14.06 26.16
C GLU A 327 -4.60 -13.15 25.13
N ASN A 328 -5.26 -13.02 23.98
CA ASN A 328 -4.90 -12.12 22.91
C ASN A 328 -5.27 -10.69 23.30
N PRO A 329 -4.29 -9.78 23.43
CA PRO A 329 -4.58 -8.39 23.76
C PRO A 329 -5.38 -7.68 22.67
N MET A 330 -5.57 -8.22 21.47
CA MET A 330 -6.35 -7.58 20.42
C MET A 330 -7.65 -8.32 20.05
N PHE A 331 -8.09 -9.27 20.87
CA PHE A 331 -9.37 -9.94 20.65
C PHE A 331 -10.50 -8.90 20.56
N MET A 332 -11.27 -8.94 19.46
CA MET A 332 -12.36 -8.02 19.12
C MET A 332 -12.01 -6.52 19.22
N SER A 333 -10.74 -6.17 19.04
CA SER A 333 -10.26 -4.80 19.21
C SER A 333 -10.09 -4.06 17.89
N PHE A 334 -9.97 -4.77 16.77
CA PHE A 334 -9.81 -4.20 15.44
C PHE A 334 -11.15 -4.08 14.70
N GLN A 335 -11.34 -2.94 14.03
CA GLN A 335 -12.29 -2.82 12.94
C GLN A 335 -11.75 -3.59 11.72
N GLU A 336 -12.46 -4.62 11.29
CA GLU A 336 -12.00 -5.53 10.24
C GLU A 336 -12.31 -4.98 8.85
N TYR A 337 -11.29 -4.90 8.00
CA TYR A 337 -11.41 -4.56 6.59
C TYR A 337 -10.70 -5.62 5.74
N PHE A 338 -11.41 -6.16 4.75
CA PHE A 338 -10.87 -7.16 3.83
C PHE A 338 -10.52 -6.52 2.50
N LEU A 339 -9.27 -6.69 2.08
CA LEU A 339 -8.74 -6.19 0.84
C LEU A 339 -8.78 -7.29 -0.22
N GLY A 340 -9.87 -7.32 -0.97
CA GLY A 340 -10.09 -8.26 -2.07
C GLY A 340 -9.50 -7.82 -3.41
N ALA A 341 -9.87 -8.57 -4.44
CA ALA A 341 -9.56 -8.29 -5.84
C ALA A 341 -10.15 -6.95 -6.31
N LEU A 342 -9.57 -6.40 -7.38
CA LEU A 342 -10.10 -5.22 -8.06
C LEU A 342 -11.33 -5.59 -8.90
N SER A 343 -12.29 -4.67 -9.00
CA SER A 343 -13.37 -4.77 -9.99
C SER A 343 -12.83 -4.73 -11.43
N ALA A 344 -13.67 -5.07 -12.41
CA ALA A 344 -13.30 -4.96 -13.83
C ALA A 344 -12.92 -3.53 -14.23
N ALA A 345 -13.65 -2.53 -13.71
CA ALA A 345 -13.37 -1.11 -13.95
C ALA A 345 -12.03 -0.67 -13.32
N GLU A 346 -11.75 -1.07 -12.09
CA GLU A 346 -10.47 -0.77 -11.42
C GLU A 346 -9.30 -1.51 -12.08
N THR A 347 -9.51 -2.76 -12.52
CA THR A 347 -8.53 -3.54 -13.29
C THR A 347 -8.16 -2.82 -14.59
N ARG A 348 -9.17 -2.41 -15.36
CA ARG A 348 -8.99 -1.63 -16.59
C ARG A 348 -8.21 -0.35 -16.34
N ALA A 349 -8.65 0.45 -15.38
CA ALA A 349 -8.00 1.72 -15.04
C ALA A 349 -6.54 1.53 -14.65
N MET A 350 -6.21 0.47 -13.90
CA MET A 350 -4.83 0.14 -13.55
C MET A 350 -3.99 -0.21 -14.78
N VAL A 351 -4.47 -1.13 -15.62
CA VAL A 351 -3.71 -1.59 -16.79
C VAL A 351 -3.49 -0.44 -17.78
N GLU A 352 -4.53 0.35 -18.07
CA GLU A 352 -4.43 1.49 -18.98
C GLU A 352 -3.48 2.57 -18.44
N LYS A 353 -3.57 2.94 -17.15
CA LYS A 353 -2.69 3.97 -16.56
C LYS A 353 -1.22 3.52 -16.50
N ILE A 354 -0.95 2.25 -16.20
CA ILE A 354 0.42 1.69 -16.24
C ILE A 354 0.94 1.65 -17.68
N GLY A 355 0.12 1.15 -18.62
CA GLY A 355 0.49 1.04 -20.04
C GLY A 355 0.76 2.36 -20.74
N ALA A 356 -0.05 3.37 -20.46
CA ALA A 356 0.07 4.71 -21.04
C ALA A 356 1.46 5.33 -20.82
N TRP A 357 2.12 5.00 -19.69
CA TRP A 357 3.47 5.47 -19.44
C TRP A 357 4.47 5.02 -20.52
N ARG A 358 4.31 3.82 -21.09
CA ARG A 358 5.13 3.27 -22.19
C ARG A 358 4.38 3.23 -23.53
N ASP A 359 3.34 4.04 -23.70
CA ASP A 359 2.48 4.09 -24.90
C ASP A 359 2.01 2.68 -25.33
N ILE A 360 1.71 1.84 -24.33
CA ILE A 360 1.08 0.54 -24.53
C ILE A 360 -0.41 0.76 -24.39
N ARG A 361 -1.14 0.42 -25.45
CA ARG A 361 -2.59 0.52 -25.51
C ARG A 361 -3.21 -0.86 -25.68
N TRP A 362 -4.45 -0.97 -25.24
CA TRP A 362 -5.17 -2.23 -25.15
C TRP A 362 -6.51 -2.14 -25.85
N GLU A 363 -6.90 -3.23 -26.50
CA GLU A 363 -8.27 -3.43 -26.94
C GLU A 363 -9.21 -3.56 -25.74
N PRO A 364 -10.42 -2.96 -25.77
CA PRO A 364 -11.41 -3.14 -24.72
C PRO A 364 -11.68 -4.60 -24.36
N ALA A 365 -11.86 -5.46 -25.37
CA ALA A 365 -12.11 -6.89 -25.17
C ALA A 365 -10.89 -7.61 -24.55
N ALA A 366 -9.66 -7.17 -24.84
CA ALA A 366 -8.45 -7.73 -24.23
C ALA A 366 -8.40 -7.45 -22.72
N LEU A 367 -8.85 -6.27 -22.28
CA LEU A 367 -8.90 -5.89 -20.86
C LEU A 367 -9.97 -6.69 -20.09
N GLU A 368 -11.14 -6.90 -20.71
CA GLU A 368 -12.20 -7.74 -20.15
C GLU A 368 -11.72 -9.19 -19.97
N GLU A 369 -11.08 -9.74 -21.01
CA GLU A 369 -10.55 -11.10 -20.99
C GLU A 369 -9.40 -11.25 -19.98
N LEU A 370 -8.49 -10.28 -19.91
CA LEU A 370 -7.42 -10.24 -18.91
C LEU A 370 -7.98 -10.20 -17.48
N HIS A 371 -9.02 -9.40 -17.22
CA HIS A 371 -9.69 -9.39 -15.91
C HIS A 371 -10.31 -10.76 -15.60
N ALA A 372 -11.00 -11.39 -16.57
CA ALA A 372 -11.61 -12.70 -16.37
C ALA A 372 -10.58 -13.80 -16.05
N TYR A 373 -9.40 -13.76 -16.67
CA TYR A 373 -8.33 -14.71 -16.39
C TYR A 373 -7.69 -14.51 -15.02
N CYS A 374 -7.51 -13.27 -14.58
CA CYS A 374 -6.84 -12.96 -13.31
C CYS A 374 -7.80 -12.75 -12.12
N GLY A 375 -9.12 -12.71 -12.35
CA GLY A 375 -10.13 -12.44 -11.32
C GLY A 375 -9.94 -11.09 -10.63
N GLY A 376 -9.29 -10.11 -11.29
CA GLY A 376 -8.98 -8.81 -10.70
C GLY A 376 -7.83 -8.80 -9.67
N HIS A 377 -7.08 -9.89 -9.51
CA HIS A 377 -5.94 -9.92 -8.59
C HIS A 377 -4.81 -9.00 -9.11
N PRO A 378 -4.39 -7.93 -8.40
CA PRO A 378 -3.50 -6.91 -8.96
C PRO A 378 -2.15 -7.45 -9.48
N PHE A 379 -1.49 -8.30 -8.71
CA PHE A 379 -0.19 -8.86 -9.08
C PHE A 379 -0.25 -9.79 -10.30
N LEU A 380 -1.22 -10.71 -10.35
CA LEU A 380 -1.42 -11.62 -11.47
C LEU A 380 -1.81 -10.85 -12.74
N THR A 381 -2.68 -9.85 -12.59
CA THR A 381 -3.09 -8.93 -13.67
C THR A 381 -1.85 -8.26 -14.29
N ARG A 382 -0.91 -7.81 -13.46
CA ARG A 382 0.34 -7.19 -13.94
C ARG A 382 1.27 -8.19 -14.64
N ILE A 383 1.42 -9.41 -14.11
CA ILE A 383 2.22 -10.45 -14.77
C ILE A 383 1.62 -10.76 -16.16
N LEU A 384 0.31 -11.01 -16.22
CA LEU A 384 -0.36 -11.30 -17.49
C LEU A 384 -0.27 -10.11 -18.47
N ALA A 385 -0.36 -8.87 -17.97
CA ALA A 385 -0.18 -7.68 -18.78
C ALA A 385 1.23 -7.53 -19.34
N SER A 386 2.25 -7.81 -18.52
CA SER A 386 3.67 -7.89 -18.92
C SER A 386 3.85 -8.90 -20.06
N ASP A 387 3.33 -10.11 -19.89
CA ASP A 387 3.48 -11.19 -20.86
C ASP A 387 2.75 -10.87 -22.18
N ALA A 388 1.51 -10.35 -22.11
CA ALA A 388 0.70 -9.98 -23.27
C ALA A 388 1.26 -8.78 -24.05
N CYS A 389 2.04 -7.91 -23.40
CA CYS A 389 2.78 -6.84 -24.06
C CYS A 389 4.24 -7.22 -24.40
N GLU A 390 4.61 -8.50 -24.23
CA GLU A 390 5.93 -9.05 -24.53
C GLU A 390 7.07 -8.31 -23.81
N GLY A 391 6.94 -8.05 -22.52
CA GLY A 391 7.96 -7.30 -21.79
C GLY A 391 8.02 -5.82 -22.18
N GLY A 392 6.89 -5.25 -22.63
CA GLY A 392 6.78 -3.87 -23.11
C GLY A 392 7.24 -3.63 -24.54
N ARG A 393 7.55 -4.68 -25.32
CA ARG A 393 7.89 -4.59 -26.75
C ARG A 393 6.67 -4.30 -27.62
N SER A 394 5.52 -4.86 -27.26
CA SER A 394 4.27 -4.64 -27.99
C SER A 394 3.55 -3.39 -27.48
N ARG A 395 3.31 -2.42 -28.36
CA ARG A 395 2.56 -1.18 -28.07
C ARG A 395 1.05 -1.32 -28.21
N TRP A 396 0.58 -2.41 -28.83
CA TRP A 396 -0.84 -2.71 -29.01
C TRP A 396 -1.12 -4.15 -28.57
N VAL A 397 -1.92 -4.30 -27.52
CA VAL A 397 -2.32 -5.60 -26.98
C VAL A 397 -3.76 -5.92 -27.40
N THR A 398 -3.90 -7.02 -28.13
CA THR A 398 -5.17 -7.49 -28.70
C THR A 398 -5.79 -8.60 -27.85
N LEU A 399 -7.06 -8.89 -28.09
CA LEU A 399 -7.73 -10.05 -27.46
C LEU A 399 -6.99 -11.36 -27.75
N ASP A 400 -6.54 -11.57 -28.99
CA ASP A 400 -5.85 -12.79 -29.39
C ASP A 400 -4.51 -12.96 -28.68
N LYS A 401 -3.75 -11.88 -28.49
CA LYS A 401 -2.50 -11.92 -27.71
C LYS A 401 -2.74 -12.37 -26.27
N VAL A 402 -3.78 -11.86 -25.62
CA VAL A 402 -4.13 -12.29 -24.26
C VAL A 402 -4.45 -13.79 -24.24
N ARG A 403 -5.25 -14.26 -25.21
CA ARG A 403 -5.61 -15.69 -25.33
C ARG A 403 -4.44 -16.61 -25.67
N ASP A 404 -3.49 -16.14 -26.48
CA ASP A 404 -2.27 -16.88 -26.82
C ASP A 404 -1.39 -17.07 -25.59
N VAL A 405 -1.16 -15.97 -24.86
CA VAL A 405 -0.34 -15.98 -23.64
C VAL A 405 -0.98 -16.84 -22.55
N THR A 406 -2.31 -16.75 -22.33
CA THR A 406 -2.96 -17.59 -21.32
C THR A 406 -2.92 -19.06 -21.66
N ARG A 407 -3.05 -19.44 -22.94
CA ARG A 407 -2.82 -20.82 -23.40
C ARG A 407 -1.39 -21.29 -23.14
N ALA A 408 -0.40 -20.44 -23.41
CA ALA A 408 1.00 -20.75 -23.12
C ALA A 408 1.25 -20.94 -21.61
N ILE A 409 0.68 -20.07 -20.77
CA ILE A 409 0.75 -20.18 -19.31
C ILE A 409 0.10 -21.49 -18.85
N GLN A 410 -1.11 -21.80 -19.34
CA GLN A 410 -1.83 -23.01 -19.00
C GLN A 410 -1.05 -24.28 -19.37
N SER A 411 -0.31 -24.27 -20.49
CA SER A 411 0.53 -25.40 -20.87
C SER A 411 1.78 -25.60 -20.00
N ASN A 412 2.11 -24.63 -19.13
CA ASN A 412 3.37 -24.62 -18.38
C ASN A 412 3.28 -23.91 -17.02
N PHE A 413 2.16 -24.08 -16.29
CA PHE A 413 1.98 -23.47 -14.97
C PHE A 413 3.14 -23.71 -14.00
N PRO A 414 3.72 -24.93 -13.86
CA PRO A 414 4.75 -25.19 -12.86
C PRO A 414 6.00 -24.30 -13.01
N LYS A 415 6.32 -23.88 -14.24
CA LYS A 415 7.47 -23.00 -14.52
C LYS A 415 7.07 -21.54 -14.64
N HIS A 416 5.79 -21.24 -14.76
CA HIS A 416 5.31 -19.86 -14.91
C HIS A 416 5.14 -19.17 -13.55
N ARG A 417 5.45 -17.87 -13.49
CA ARG A 417 5.31 -17.05 -12.27
C ARG A 417 3.90 -17.09 -11.67
N ILE A 418 2.87 -17.19 -12.52
CA ILE A 418 1.48 -17.31 -12.07
C ILE A 418 1.22 -18.65 -11.37
N GLY A 419 1.68 -19.77 -11.93
CA GLY A 419 1.49 -21.08 -11.29
C GLY A 419 2.29 -21.20 -9.99
N GLN A 420 3.53 -20.69 -9.96
CA GLN A 420 4.32 -20.59 -8.73
C GLN A 420 3.61 -19.76 -7.66
N TYR A 421 3.02 -18.62 -8.05
CA TYR A 421 2.24 -17.80 -7.12
C TYR A 421 1.00 -18.53 -6.59
N TYR A 422 0.25 -19.22 -7.46
CA TYR A 422 -0.89 -20.03 -7.02
C TYR A 422 -0.47 -21.11 -6.03
N LYS A 423 0.63 -21.83 -6.29
CA LYS A 423 1.16 -22.84 -5.39
C LYS A 423 1.60 -22.27 -4.05
N GLU A 424 2.53 -21.31 -4.06
CA GLU A 424 3.23 -20.84 -2.85
C GLU A 424 2.43 -19.82 -2.04
N SER A 425 1.66 -18.95 -2.70
CA SER A 425 1.02 -17.80 -2.05
C SER A 425 -0.51 -17.92 -1.91
N ILE A 426 -1.12 -18.90 -2.57
CA ILE A 426 -2.54 -19.22 -2.40
C ILE A 426 -2.67 -20.61 -1.78
N TRP A 427 -2.37 -21.66 -2.53
CA TRP A 427 -2.67 -23.04 -2.16
C TRP A 427 -2.04 -23.44 -0.83
N GLN A 428 -0.74 -23.21 -0.64
CA GLN A 428 -0.04 -23.54 0.61
C GLN A 428 -0.55 -22.77 1.84
N GLU A 429 -1.14 -21.59 1.66
CA GLU A 429 -1.67 -20.75 2.75
C GLU A 429 -3.14 -21.05 3.08
N LEU A 430 -3.85 -21.75 2.20
CA LEU A 430 -5.19 -22.27 2.46
C LEU A 430 -5.11 -23.45 3.44
N ARG A 431 -6.12 -23.51 4.32
CA ARG A 431 -6.39 -24.67 5.16
C ARG A 431 -6.94 -25.83 4.31
N GLU A 432 -6.95 -27.02 4.87
CA GLU A 432 -7.37 -28.24 4.17
C GLU A 432 -8.83 -28.17 3.69
N ASP A 433 -9.75 -27.72 4.56
CA ASP A 433 -11.16 -27.46 4.26
C ASP A 433 -11.36 -26.39 3.18
N GLU A 434 -10.56 -25.32 3.22
CA GLU A 434 -10.55 -24.26 2.20
C GLU A 434 -10.09 -24.78 0.83
N ARG A 435 -9.10 -25.68 0.79
CA ARG A 435 -8.64 -26.34 -0.46
C ARG A 435 -9.69 -27.30 -1.01
N GLU A 436 -10.29 -28.11 -0.14
CA GLU A 436 -11.33 -29.08 -0.52
C GLU A 436 -12.54 -28.35 -1.11
N ALA A 437 -13.01 -27.28 -0.47
CA ALA A 437 -14.08 -26.43 -0.99
C ALA A 437 -13.73 -25.86 -2.37
N LEU A 438 -12.49 -25.39 -2.56
CA LEU A 438 -12.03 -24.82 -3.83
C LEU A 438 -12.02 -25.87 -4.95
N LEU A 439 -11.58 -27.11 -4.67
CA LEU A 439 -11.59 -28.23 -5.62
C LEU A 439 -13.01 -28.59 -6.05
N LEU A 440 -13.94 -28.70 -5.10
CA LEU A 440 -15.34 -29.00 -5.40
C LEU A 440 -15.97 -27.92 -6.29
N ILE A 441 -15.70 -26.64 -6.01
CA ILE A 441 -16.19 -25.53 -6.83
C ILE A 441 -15.55 -25.56 -8.23
N ALA A 442 -14.24 -25.80 -8.33
CA ALA A 442 -13.51 -25.84 -9.59
C ALA A 442 -13.95 -27.01 -10.50
N SER A 443 -14.45 -28.11 -9.91
CA SER A 443 -14.98 -29.26 -10.66
C SER A 443 -16.29 -28.97 -11.42
N GLN A 444 -16.99 -27.87 -11.11
CA GLN A 444 -18.27 -27.53 -11.70
C GLN A 444 -18.16 -26.30 -12.61
N GLU A 445 -18.06 -26.50 -13.93
CA GLU A 445 -17.87 -25.41 -14.89
C GLU A 445 -18.99 -24.35 -14.86
N SER A 446 -20.24 -24.77 -14.61
CA SER A 446 -21.41 -23.88 -14.51
C SER A 446 -21.60 -23.27 -13.11
N GLY A 447 -20.67 -23.55 -12.19
CA GLY A 447 -20.75 -23.21 -10.78
C GLY A 447 -21.44 -24.26 -9.92
N LEU A 448 -21.29 -24.13 -8.61
CA LEU A 448 -21.80 -25.04 -7.59
C LEU A 448 -22.85 -24.35 -6.71
N GLN A 449 -24.00 -24.97 -6.50
CA GLN A 449 -24.95 -24.49 -5.47
C GLN A 449 -24.33 -24.69 -4.09
N GLU A 450 -24.39 -23.69 -3.22
CA GLU A 450 -23.82 -23.78 -1.87
C GLU A 450 -24.42 -24.92 -1.04
N THR A 451 -25.69 -25.27 -1.27
CA THR A 451 -26.35 -26.40 -0.62
C THR A 451 -25.76 -27.76 -0.98
N ALA A 452 -24.98 -27.84 -2.07
CA ALA A 452 -24.29 -29.06 -2.48
C ALA A 452 -22.92 -29.22 -1.80
N LEU A 453 -22.44 -28.21 -1.06
CA LEU A 453 -21.23 -28.35 -0.24
C LEU A 453 -21.55 -29.07 1.08
N PRO A 454 -20.68 -30.01 1.51
CA PRO A 454 -20.75 -30.59 2.85
C PRO A 454 -20.73 -29.50 3.93
N ASP A 455 -21.50 -29.70 5.01
CA ASP A 455 -21.58 -28.73 6.11
C ASP A 455 -20.22 -28.31 6.70
N PRO A 456 -19.23 -29.21 6.89
CA PRO A 456 -17.90 -28.81 7.37
C PRO A 456 -17.17 -27.79 6.49
N LEU A 457 -17.47 -27.77 5.18
CA LEU A 457 -16.81 -26.88 4.22
C LEU A 457 -17.49 -25.53 4.07
N LYS A 458 -18.71 -25.37 4.59
CA LYS A 458 -19.45 -24.09 4.50
C LYS A 458 -18.76 -22.98 5.27
N GLU A 459 -18.11 -23.29 6.39
CA GLU A 459 -17.33 -22.31 7.15
C GLU A 459 -16.12 -21.80 6.35
N ALA A 460 -15.50 -22.68 5.55
CA ALA A 460 -14.35 -22.34 4.71
C ALA A 460 -14.70 -21.33 3.61
N LEU A 461 -15.95 -21.35 3.11
CA LEU A 461 -16.43 -20.42 2.07
C LEU A 461 -16.22 -18.95 2.45
N THR A 462 -16.48 -18.61 3.72
CA THR A 462 -16.38 -17.24 4.20
C THR A 462 -14.96 -16.69 3.93
N GLN A 463 -13.92 -17.47 4.21
CA GLN A 463 -12.54 -17.00 4.05
C GLN A 463 -12.12 -16.95 2.58
N ILE A 464 -12.41 -17.99 1.79
CA ILE A 464 -12.03 -17.99 0.37
C ILE A 464 -12.83 -16.96 -0.45
N GLU A 465 -14.04 -16.60 -0.04
CA GLU A 465 -14.81 -15.48 -0.60
C GLU A 465 -14.20 -14.13 -0.20
N LEU A 466 -13.82 -13.94 1.07
CA LEU A 466 -13.13 -12.72 1.53
C LEU A 466 -11.76 -12.52 0.86
N TYR A 467 -11.08 -13.60 0.50
CA TYR A 467 -9.86 -13.56 -0.32
C TYR A 467 -10.13 -13.22 -1.80
N GLY A 468 -11.39 -13.28 -2.24
CA GLY A 468 -11.77 -13.09 -3.64
C GLY A 468 -11.38 -14.26 -4.55
N LEU A 469 -11.19 -15.47 -3.99
CA LEU A 469 -10.89 -16.67 -4.77
C LEU A 469 -12.14 -17.24 -5.44
N ILE A 470 -13.29 -17.00 -4.84
CA ILE A 470 -14.60 -17.39 -5.36
C ILE A 470 -15.53 -16.18 -5.49
N ARG A 471 -16.56 -16.33 -6.31
CA ARG A 471 -17.65 -15.37 -6.49
C ARG A 471 -18.94 -16.09 -6.78
N ARG A 472 -20.07 -15.38 -6.70
CA ARG A 472 -21.37 -15.86 -7.15
C ARG A 472 -21.68 -15.32 -8.55
N ASN A 473 -22.20 -16.19 -9.42
CA ASN A 473 -22.76 -15.74 -10.70
C ASN A 473 -24.18 -15.17 -10.50
N GLU A 474 -24.81 -14.70 -11.58
CA GLU A 474 -26.18 -14.13 -11.53
C GLU A 474 -27.23 -15.13 -11.00
N GLY A 475 -27.00 -16.43 -11.17
CA GLY A 475 -27.84 -17.50 -10.62
C GLY A 475 -27.52 -17.87 -9.17
N GLY A 476 -26.61 -17.16 -8.50
CA GLY A 476 -26.19 -17.42 -7.12
C GLY A 476 -25.23 -18.60 -6.95
N MET A 477 -24.79 -19.24 -8.04
CA MET A 477 -23.86 -20.37 -8.01
C MET A 477 -22.45 -19.89 -7.68
N LEU A 478 -21.74 -20.65 -6.84
CA LEU A 478 -20.34 -20.45 -6.50
C LEU A 478 -19.46 -20.80 -7.70
N MET A 479 -18.51 -19.92 -8.05
CA MET A 479 -17.52 -20.15 -9.09
C MET A 479 -16.15 -19.65 -8.63
N ILE A 480 -15.09 -20.26 -9.14
CA ILE A 480 -13.74 -19.70 -9.02
C ILE A 480 -13.69 -18.34 -9.73
N ALA A 481 -13.19 -17.31 -9.05
CA ALA A 481 -13.23 -15.94 -9.55
C ALA A 481 -12.32 -15.72 -10.77
N ALA A 482 -11.16 -16.38 -10.78
CA ALA A 482 -10.14 -16.28 -11.83
C ALA A 482 -10.11 -17.54 -12.70
N ARG A 483 -10.25 -17.41 -14.03
CA ARG A 483 -10.20 -18.58 -14.93
C ARG A 483 -8.85 -19.31 -14.87
N LEU A 484 -7.72 -18.60 -14.77
CA LEU A 484 -6.40 -19.23 -14.64
C LEU A 484 -6.28 -20.03 -13.34
N LEU A 485 -6.88 -19.57 -12.23
CA LEU A 485 -6.89 -20.31 -10.99
C LEU A 485 -7.74 -21.58 -11.11
N SER A 486 -8.93 -21.48 -11.73
CA SER A 486 -9.78 -22.63 -11.98
C SER A 486 -9.07 -23.69 -12.82
N GLN A 487 -8.36 -23.26 -13.86
CA GLN A 487 -7.58 -24.14 -14.72
C GLN A 487 -6.41 -24.78 -13.98
N TRP A 488 -5.69 -23.99 -13.17
CA TRP A 488 -4.56 -24.49 -12.38
C TRP A 488 -5.00 -25.53 -11.34
N VAL A 489 -6.09 -25.26 -10.61
CA VAL A 489 -6.67 -26.19 -9.63
C VAL A 489 -7.12 -27.50 -10.29
N ASN A 490 -7.68 -27.45 -11.50
CA ASN A 490 -8.12 -28.64 -12.24
C ASN A 490 -7.00 -29.41 -12.96
N GLN A 491 -5.79 -28.83 -13.07
CA GLN A 491 -4.64 -29.45 -13.74
C GLN A 491 -3.66 -30.13 -12.78
N GLU A 492 -3.59 -29.70 -11.52
CA GLU A 492 -2.73 -30.35 -10.53
C GLU A 492 -3.45 -31.55 -9.91
N GLU A 493 -3.03 -32.75 -10.30
CA GLU A 493 -3.14 -33.94 -9.45
C GLU A 493 -2.20 -33.72 -8.25
N TYR A 494 -2.73 -33.36 -7.09
CA TYR A 494 -1.92 -33.09 -5.91
C TYR A 494 -1.46 -34.40 -5.25
N GLU A 495 -0.19 -34.77 -5.48
CA GLU A 495 0.67 -35.54 -4.55
C GLU A 495 1.86 -34.70 -4.10
#